data_AF-A0A1M6L8G4-F1
#
_entry.id   AF-A0A1M6L8G4-F1
#
_cell.length_a   1.000
_cell.length_b   1.000
_cell.length_c   1.000
_cell.angle_alpha   90.00
_cell.angle_beta   90.00
_cell.angle_gamma   90.00
#
_symmetry.space_group_name_H-M   'P 1'
#
loop_
_entity.id
_entity.type
_entity.pdbx_description
1 polymer ?
#
loop_
_entity_poly.entity_id
_entity_poly.type
_entity_poly.pdbx_seq_one_letter_code
_entity_poly.pdbx_strand_id
1 'polypeptide(L)'
;MLAEVLSPLSTKKGTIPTGSQIVLPDKIANQLIAKRKIKPVSIARLEAEELRMITPVENLAAVIVGLTENNLELQKKLLLKHCQQYAPNTHFRALKEKWEEKAAILEYDAGMTREEAEHKAAQMYLLEAFLPELRV
;
A
#
# COMPACT_ATOMS: atom_id res chain seq x y z
N MET A 1 3.42 1.25 -11.48
CA MET A 1 3.33 2.70 -11.20
C MET A 1 2.47 3.45 -12.21
N LEU A 2 1.56 4.33 -11.74
CA LEU A 2 0.89 5.34 -12.58
C LEU A 2 1.81 6.56 -12.77
N ALA A 3 1.93 7.05 -13.99
CA ALA A 3 2.78 8.18 -14.32
C ALA A 3 2.17 9.08 -15.39
N GLU A 4 2.52 10.35 -15.36
CA GLU A 4 2.12 11.35 -16.37
C GLU A 4 3.30 11.59 -17.31
N VAL A 5 3.02 11.57 -18.61
CA VAL A 5 4.00 11.79 -19.67
C VAL A 5 4.39 13.27 -19.73
N LEU A 6 5.67 13.55 -19.52
CA LEU A 6 6.23 14.93 -19.55
C LEU A 6 6.66 15.36 -20.94
N SER A 7 6.97 14.41 -21.82
CA SER A 7 7.28 14.67 -23.24
C SER A 7 6.89 13.46 -24.08
N PRO A 8 6.59 13.63 -25.38
CA PRO A 8 6.04 12.56 -26.21
C PRO A 8 6.88 11.28 -26.13
N LEU A 9 6.20 10.16 -25.87
CA LEU A 9 6.81 8.88 -25.56
C LEU A 9 6.60 7.91 -26.72
N SER A 10 7.65 7.64 -27.49
CA SER A 10 7.59 6.68 -28.58
C SER A 10 7.55 5.25 -28.06
N THR A 11 6.54 4.50 -28.49
CA THR A 11 6.37 3.08 -28.18
C THR A 11 6.21 2.27 -29.46
N LYS A 12 6.28 0.93 -29.37
CA LYS A 12 5.99 0.04 -30.51
C LYS A 12 4.58 0.20 -31.09
N LYS A 13 3.63 0.75 -30.31
CA LYS A 13 2.23 0.97 -30.73
C LYS A 13 1.94 2.40 -31.19
N GLY A 14 2.96 3.28 -31.21
CA GLY A 14 2.82 4.69 -31.55
C GLY A 14 3.33 5.62 -30.45
N THR A 15 3.07 6.91 -30.62
CA THR A 15 3.56 7.96 -29.71
C THR A 15 2.48 8.34 -28.71
N ILE A 16 2.81 8.27 -27.42
CA ILE A 16 1.94 8.71 -26.33
C ILE A 16 2.16 10.21 -26.14
N PRO A 17 1.11 11.06 -26.21
CA PRO A 17 1.28 12.50 -26.09
C PRO A 17 1.56 12.96 -24.67
N THR A 18 2.17 14.13 -24.53
CA THR A 18 2.38 14.81 -23.24
C THR A 18 1.06 15.01 -22.49
N GLY A 19 1.10 14.87 -21.16
CA GLY A 19 -0.07 14.97 -20.29
C GLY A 19 -0.87 13.67 -20.16
N SER A 20 -0.59 12.65 -20.98
CA SER A 20 -1.25 11.35 -20.85
C SER A 20 -0.84 10.66 -19.56
N GLN A 21 -1.80 10.02 -18.89
CA GLN A 21 -1.55 9.13 -17.76
C GLN A 21 -1.39 7.68 -18.24
N ILE A 22 -0.33 7.01 -17.81
CA ILE A 22 -0.02 5.65 -18.20
C ILE A 22 0.41 4.80 -17.00
N VAL A 23 0.02 3.53 -17.01
CA VAL A 23 0.47 2.55 -16.03
C VAL A 23 1.65 1.79 -16.61
N LEU A 24 2.76 1.79 -15.90
CA LEU A 24 4.00 1.14 -16.29
C LEU A 24 4.55 0.23 -15.18
N PRO A 25 5.22 -0.88 -15.53
CA PRO A 25 6.03 -1.64 -14.58
C PRO A 25 7.12 -0.76 -13.97
N ASP A 26 7.40 -0.93 -12.67
CA ASP A 26 8.28 -0.02 -11.92
C ASP A 26 9.69 0.06 -12.50
N LYS A 27 10.22 -1.05 -13.02
CA LYS A 27 11.52 -1.09 -13.70
C LYS A 27 11.58 -0.14 -14.90
N ILE A 28 10.51 -0.07 -15.70
CA ILE A 28 10.41 0.80 -16.87
C ILE A 28 10.13 2.24 -16.41
N ALA A 29 9.24 2.40 -15.44
CA ALA A 29 8.89 3.71 -14.91
C ALA A 29 10.12 4.43 -14.34
N ASN A 30 10.95 3.74 -13.53
CA ASN A 30 12.16 4.31 -12.94
C ASN A 30 13.18 4.75 -14.01
N GLN A 31 13.33 4.01 -15.10
CA GLN A 31 14.19 4.42 -16.22
C GLN A 31 13.67 5.68 -16.92
N LEU A 32 12.36 5.80 -17.10
CA LEU A 32 11.74 6.94 -17.74
C LEU A 32 11.71 8.18 -16.82
N ILE A 33 11.59 7.99 -15.51
CA ILE A 33 11.73 9.04 -14.49
C ILE A 33 13.15 9.59 -14.48
N ALA A 34 14.17 8.73 -14.48
CA ALA A 34 15.57 9.15 -14.54
C ALA A 34 15.87 9.96 -15.81
N LYS A 35 15.20 9.65 -16.92
CA LYS A 35 15.26 10.40 -18.18
C LYS A 35 14.33 11.60 -18.25
N ARG A 36 13.61 11.93 -17.15
CA ARG A 36 12.61 13.00 -17.05
C ARG A 36 11.53 12.94 -18.15
N LYS A 37 11.21 11.74 -18.63
CA LYS A 37 10.18 11.51 -19.65
C LYS A 37 8.78 11.38 -19.07
N ILE A 38 8.70 10.97 -17.81
CA ILE A 38 7.45 10.85 -17.05
C ILE A 38 7.68 11.37 -15.63
N LYS A 39 6.61 11.76 -14.95
CA LYS A 39 6.59 11.94 -13.49
C LYS A 39 5.63 10.93 -12.85
N PRO A 40 5.93 10.37 -11.67
CA PRO A 40 4.96 9.57 -10.94
C PRO A 40 3.71 10.42 -10.68
N VAL A 41 2.54 9.82 -10.84
CA VAL A 41 1.27 10.40 -10.40
C VAL A 41 0.89 9.72 -9.10
N SER A 42 0.66 10.53 -8.07
CA SER A 42 0.12 10.01 -6.81
C SER A 42 -1.23 9.35 -7.08
N ILE A 43 -1.30 8.04 -6.89
CA ILE A 43 -2.51 7.22 -7.08
C ILE A 43 -3.57 7.48 -6.00
N ALA A 44 -3.13 7.94 -4.83
CA ALA A 44 -3.96 8.54 -3.78
C ALA A 44 -3.16 9.64 -3.08
N ARG A 45 -3.86 10.58 -2.44
CA ARG A 45 -3.26 11.63 -1.62
C ARG A 45 -4.04 11.83 -0.33
N LEU A 46 -3.35 12.26 0.71
CA LEU A 46 -3.96 12.66 1.97
C LEU A 46 -4.34 14.14 1.89
N GLU A 47 -5.63 14.45 2.04
CA GLU A 47 -6.13 15.83 2.12
C GLU A 47 -6.99 15.96 3.37
N ALA A 48 -6.60 16.84 4.30
CA ALA A 48 -7.33 17.06 5.56
C ALA A 48 -7.66 15.75 6.31
N GLU A 49 -6.67 14.85 6.45
CA GLU A 49 -6.81 13.51 7.06
C GLU A 49 -7.76 12.55 6.33
N GLU A 50 -8.18 12.86 5.11
CA GLU A 50 -8.96 11.97 4.27
C GLU A 50 -8.14 11.45 3.09
N LEU A 51 -8.36 10.18 2.75
CA LEU A 51 -7.76 9.57 1.59
C LEU A 51 -8.58 9.93 0.34
N ARG A 52 -7.97 10.70 -0.56
CA ARG A 52 -8.53 11.01 -1.89
C ARG A 52 -7.93 10.06 -2.91
N MET A 53 -8.75 9.17 -3.46
CA MET A 53 -8.37 8.28 -4.55
C MET A 53 -8.52 9.01 -5.89
N ILE A 54 -7.45 9.04 -6.69
CA ILE A 54 -7.48 9.64 -8.04
C ILE A 54 -7.74 8.55 -9.08
N THR A 55 -7.32 7.31 -8.81
CA THR A 55 -7.55 6.13 -9.65
C THR A 55 -7.75 4.89 -8.75
N PRO A 56 -8.36 3.79 -9.26
CA PRO A 56 -8.46 2.54 -8.51
C PRO A 56 -7.07 2.02 -8.11
N VAL A 57 -6.93 1.56 -6.86
CA VAL A 57 -5.66 1.07 -6.31
C VAL A 57 -5.79 -0.40 -5.95
N GLU A 58 -4.88 -1.24 -6.44
CA GLU A 58 -4.89 -2.69 -6.14
C GLU A 58 -4.49 -3.00 -4.69
N ASN A 59 -3.55 -2.24 -4.11
CA ASN A 59 -3.10 -2.42 -2.72
C ASN A 59 -3.21 -1.11 -1.94
N LEU A 60 -4.44 -0.72 -1.59
CA LEU A 60 -4.70 0.55 -0.90
C LEU A 60 -4.09 0.58 0.51
N ALA A 61 -3.96 -0.57 1.17
CA ALA A 61 -3.33 -0.65 2.48
C ALA A 61 -1.87 -0.17 2.45
N ALA A 62 -1.08 -0.64 1.47
CA ALA A 62 0.30 -0.19 1.28
C ALA A 62 0.40 1.31 1.00
N VAL A 63 -0.54 1.85 0.23
CA VAL A 63 -0.61 3.28 -0.06
C VAL A 63 -0.94 4.09 1.18
N ILE A 64 -1.87 3.63 2.01
CA ILE A 64 -2.22 4.30 3.27
C ILE A 64 -0.99 4.32 4.19
N VAL A 65 -0.35 3.17 4.44
CA VAL A 65 0.85 3.08 5.27
C VAL A 65 1.96 4.01 4.75
N GLY A 66 2.19 4.02 3.43
CA GLY A 66 3.18 4.90 2.82
C GLY A 66 2.85 6.39 2.93
N LEU A 67 1.57 6.78 2.94
CA LEU A 67 1.15 8.17 3.07
C LEU A 67 1.08 8.66 4.52
N THR A 68 0.85 7.75 5.48
CA THR A 68 0.73 8.08 6.90
C THR A 68 2.04 7.91 7.66
N GLU A 69 3.02 7.22 7.08
CA GLU A 69 4.32 6.93 7.68
C GLU A 69 4.19 6.51 9.16
N ASN A 70 4.75 7.29 10.09
CA ASN A 70 4.77 6.98 11.52
C ASN A 70 3.46 7.34 12.27
N ASN A 71 2.45 7.88 11.59
CA ASN A 71 1.16 8.20 12.21
C ASN A 71 0.23 6.98 12.22
N LEU A 72 0.46 6.09 13.19
CA LEU A 72 -0.29 4.85 13.37
C LEU A 72 -1.79 5.09 13.63
N GLU A 73 -2.15 6.17 14.32
CA GLU A 73 -3.55 6.50 14.58
C GLU A 73 -4.30 6.87 13.29
N LEU A 74 -3.69 7.71 12.45
CA LEU A 74 -4.23 8.07 11.14
C LEU A 74 -4.26 6.88 10.18
N GLN A 75 -3.21 6.05 10.19
CA GLN A 75 -3.16 4.80 9.43
C GLN A 75 -4.35 3.91 9.78
N LYS A 76 -4.59 3.70 11.08
CA LYS A 76 -5.71 2.90 11.59
C LYS A 76 -7.05 3.49 11.15
N LYS A 77 -7.26 4.79 11.33
CA LYS A 77 -8.48 5.51 10.91
C LYS A 77 -8.79 5.30 9.44
N LEU A 78 -7.79 5.45 8.57
CA LEU A 78 -7.96 5.30 7.12
C LEU A 78 -8.16 3.85 6.69
N LEU A 79 -7.43 2.89 7.27
CA LEU A 79 -7.59 1.46 7.00
C LEU A 79 -8.98 0.98 7.42
N LEU A 80 -9.47 1.40 8.60
CA LEU A 80 -10.83 1.08 9.05
C LEU A 80 -11.91 1.67 8.14
N LYS A 81 -11.80 2.95 7.77
CA LYS A 81 -12.73 3.60 6.85
C LYS A 81 -12.80 2.86 5.51
N HIS A 82 -11.64 2.40 5.01
CA HIS A 82 -11.58 1.60 3.80
C HIS A 82 -12.23 0.21 4.00
N CYS A 83 -11.88 -0.53 5.05
CA CYS A 83 -12.47 -1.85 5.31
C CYS A 83 -13.99 -1.79 5.54
N GLN A 84 -14.49 -0.77 6.24
CA GLN A 84 -15.93 -0.54 6.45
C GLN A 84 -16.68 -0.28 5.14
N GLN A 85 -16.03 0.35 4.16
CA GLN A 85 -16.64 0.62 2.86
C GLN A 85 -16.86 -0.65 2.01
N TYR A 86 -16.07 -1.71 2.25
CA TYR A 86 -16.10 -2.92 1.42
C TYR A 86 -16.63 -4.18 2.14
N ALA A 87 -16.31 -4.40 3.42
CA ALA A 87 -16.97 -5.40 4.27
C ALA A 87 -16.55 -5.24 5.77
N PRO A 88 -17.39 -4.63 6.62
CA PRO A 88 -16.99 -4.20 7.97
C PRO A 88 -16.55 -5.33 8.92
N ASN A 89 -17.06 -6.56 8.76
CA ASN A 89 -16.86 -7.64 9.75
C ASN A 89 -16.04 -8.85 9.25
N THR A 90 -15.86 -8.98 7.93
CA THR A 90 -15.23 -10.17 7.32
C THR A 90 -13.74 -9.96 7.04
N HIS A 91 -13.35 -8.75 6.64
CA HIS A 91 -11.96 -8.48 6.28
C HIS A 91 -11.02 -8.46 7.48
N PHE A 92 -11.43 -7.83 8.58
CA PHE A 92 -10.57 -7.76 9.77
C PHE A 92 -10.34 -9.13 10.40
N ARG A 93 -11.37 -9.99 10.46
CA ARG A 93 -11.23 -11.36 10.94
C ARG A 93 -10.27 -12.19 10.10
N ALA A 94 -10.43 -12.17 8.77
CA ALA A 94 -9.54 -12.89 7.87
C ALA A 94 -8.09 -12.37 7.93
N LEU A 95 -7.90 -11.07 8.19
CA LEU A 95 -6.58 -10.47 8.43
C LEU A 95 -5.97 -10.94 9.76
N LYS A 96 -6.77 -11.00 10.83
CA LYS A 96 -6.34 -11.53 12.14
C LYS A 96 -5.90 -12.99 12.02
N GLU A 97 -6.71 -13.85 11.39
CA GLU A 97 -6.39 -15.27 11.19
C GLU A 97 -5.05 -15.45 10.42
N LYS A 98 -4.83 -14.69 9.34
CA LYS A 98 -3.57 -14.71 8.58
C LYS A 98 -2.37 -14.21 9.38
N TRP A 99 -2.58 -13.20 10.21
CA TRP A 99 -1.54 -12.67 11.10
C TRP A 99 -1.15 -13.69 12.18
N GLU A 100 -2.13 -14.32 12.84
CA GLU A 100 -1.91 -15.35 13.87
C GLU A 100 -1.14 -16.54 13.31
N GLU A 101 -1.58 -17.05 12.14
CA GLU A 101 -0.90 -18.15 11.44
C GLU A 101 0.56 -17.79 11.14
N LYS A 102 0.80 -16.58 10.61
CA LYS A 102 2.15 -16.15 10.26
C LYS A 102 3.05 -15.93 11.47
N ALA A 103 2.51 -15.40 12.57
CA ALA A 103 3.24 -15.26 13.82
C ALA A 103 3.63 -16.63 14.37
N ALA A 104 2.72 -17.61 14.38
CA ALA A 104 3.03 -18.97 14.82
C ALA A 104 4.13 -19.64 13.96
N ILE A 105 4.08 -19.45 12.64
CA ILE A 105 5.12 -19.94 11.73
C ILE A 105 6.49 -19.30 12.05
N LEU A 106 6.55 -17.98 12.27
CA LEU A 106 7.80 -17.29 12.58
C LEU A 106 8.36 -17.69 13.96
N GLU A 107 7.49 -17.88 14.94
CA GLU A 107 7.85 -18.39 16.26
C GLU A 107 8.48 -19.79 16.17
N TYR A 108 7.83 -20.70 15.43
CA TYR A 108 8.27 -22.09 15.31
C TYR A 108 9.48 -22.27 14.36
N ASP A 109 9.41 -21.75 13.14
CA ASP A 109 10.43 -22.00 12.10
C ASP A 109 11.65 -21.09 12.22
N ALA A 110 11.46 -19.84 12.64
CA ALA A 110 12.54 -18.86 12.73
C ALA A 110 13.11 -18.71 14.15
N GLY A 111 12.59 -19.46 15.13
CA GLY A 111 13.03 -19.42 16.53
C GLY A 111 12.87 -18.04 17.18
N MET A 112 11.95 -17.23 16.67
CA MET A 112 11.66 -15.90 17.21
C MET A 112 10.88 -16.02 18.51
N THR A 113 11.02 -15.03 19.39
CA THR A 113 10.07 -14.91 20.51
C THR A 113 8.68 -14.60 19.96
N ARG A 114 7.64 -14.94 20.73
CA ARG A 114 6.25 -14.63 20.38
C ARG A 114 6.06 -13.17 20.00
N GLU A 115 6.61 -12.25 20.80
CA GLU A 115 6.48 -10.81 20.58
C GLU A 115 7.13 -10.35 19.27
N GLU A 116 8.32 -10.85 18.95
CA GLU A 116 9.03 -10.55 17.71
C GLU A 116 8.31 -11.11 16.49
N ALA A 117 7.81 -12.35 16.60
CA ALA A 117 7.06 -13.02 15.56
C ALA A 117 5.76 -12.28 15.22
N GLU A 118 5.01 -11.85 16.24
CA GLU A 118 3.80 -11.04 16.10
C GLU A 118 4.06 -9.68 15.45
N HIS A 119 5.11 -8.99 15.90
CA HIS A 119 5.48 -7.69 15.38
C HIS A 119 5.92 -7.80 13.90
N LYS A 120 6.74 -8.79 13.58
CA LYS A 120 7.21 -9.05 12.21
C LYS A 120 6.06 -9.49 11.29
N ALA A 121 5.15 -10.33 11.77
CA ALA A 121 3.94 -10.69 11.04
C ALA A 121 3.06 -9.46 10.76
N ALA A 122 2.92 -8.55 11.73
CA ALA A 122 2.18 -7.31 11.55
C ALA A 122 2.83 -6.39 10.51
N GLN A 123 4.15 -6.28 10.47
CA GLN A 123 4.88 -5.56 9.42
C GLN A 123 4.60 -6.15 8.02
N MET A 124 4.68 -7.48 7.88
CA MET A 124 4.45 -8.15 6.61
C MET A 124 3.05 -7.93 6.04
N TYR A 125 2.05 -7.79 6.92
CA TYR A 125 0.66 -7.58 6.52
C TYR A 125 0.17 -6.13 6.67
N LEU A 126 1.06 -5.18 7.00
CA LEU A 126 0.71 -3.76 7.20
C LEU A 126 -0.32 -3.53 8.32
N LEU A 127 -0.25 -4.36 9.36
CA LEU A 127 -1.16 -4.38 10.51
C LEU A 127 -0.56 -3.78 11.78
N GLU A 128 0.60 -3.13 11.72
CA GLU A 128 1.27 -2.57 12.91
C GLU A 128 0.37 -1.63 13.72
N ALA A 129 -0.44 -0.82 13.03
CA ALA A 129 -1.41 0.08 13.64
C ALA A 129 -2.54 -0.63 14.43
N PHE A 130 -2.66 -1.96 14.28
CA PHE A 130 -3.66 -2.81 14.94
C PHE A 130 -3.05 -3.77 15.97
N LEU A 131 -1.74 -3.75 16.20
CA LEU A 131 -1.08 -4.62 17.16
C LEU A 131 -1.72 -4.61 18.57
N PRO A 132 -2.11 -3.45 19.14
CA PRO A 132 -2.76 -3.42 20.45
C PRO A 132 -4.05 -4.23 20.49
N GLU A 133 -4.85 -4.25 19.42
CA GLU A 133 -6.11 -4.99 19.35
C GLU A 133 -5.92 -6.46 18.96
N LEU A 134 -4.87 -6.77 18.20
CA LEU A 134 -4.57 -8.12 17.77
C LEU A 134 -4.07 -9.01 18.92
N ARG A 135 -3.39 -8.40 19.90
CA ARG A 135 -2.86 -9.07 21.10
C ARG A 135 -3.89 -9.31 22.21
N VAL A 136 -5.14 -8.88 22.02
CA VAL A 136 -6.27 -9.12 22.93
C VAL A 136 -7.00 -10.41 22.55
#